data_AF-A0A2H1KRL1-F1
#
_entry.id   AF-A0A2H1KRL1-F1
#
_cell.length_a   1.000
_cell.length_b   1.000
_cell.length_c   1.000
_cell.angle_alpha   90.00
_cell.angle_beta   90.00
_cell.angle_gamma   90.00
#
_symmetry.space_group_name_H-M   'P 1'
#
loop_
_entity.id
_entity.type
_entity.pdbx_description
1 polymer ?
#
loop_
_entity_poly.entity_id
_entity_poly.type
_entity_poly.pdbx_seq_one_letter_code
_entity_poly.pdbx_strand_id
1 'polypeptide(L)'
;MLSYSRDEADPDDPDAGRMVLDDARAFAERAYSGHASLVVVQQDGRAGLWHAHVATANVGHGPSRLYDGTVRPAGYALHESQRHVFTSRNMLDEVLLDRRGFDNEAHMKAHAGSDHMIPSDERRRDEGRYVWRDDLKERIDEHAAAASDFEDFKERMAADGVVVTEKHAQKRGLAYEFAGQDGKPHRARAGGRQGLGTAYGYEEIVARLGRPVAAPQSDEEQDPPQQAAPEPEAEQEEVPRPAPAFRALAPEPEPVVEEPAAVPEPDLDAEELARRQRVVRGHERALREHKEQLAQYDRIATRREREQRRLKYLQQQRQFILHRLFLESLRPAAADLALPWPEQPSREQMKEADDIAGQLVQKWAEYLLEPASSVKRPSAGRKDWQAPKPPQ
;
A
#
# COMPACT_ATOMS: atom_id res chain seq x y z
N MET A 1 -3.47 1.81 -7.61
CA MET A 1 -2.86 3.15 -7.71
C MET A 1 -1.39 2.94 -8.03
N LEU A 2 -0.90 3.62 -9.05
CA LEU A 2 0.51 3.67 -9.43
C LEU A 2 1.00 5.08 -9.11
N SER A 3 2.22 5.23 -8.64
CA SER A 3 2.80 6.52 -8.29
C SER A 3 4.24 6.51 -8.75
N TYR A 4 4.70 7.65 -9.26
CA TYR A 4 5.98 7.79 -9.92
C TYR A 4 6.87 8.73 -9.09
N SER A 5 8.15 8.40 -8.97
CA SER A 5 9.16 9.33 -8.46
C SER A 5 9.39 10.47 -9.48
N ARG A 6 10.15 11.50 -9.07
CA ARG A 6 10.57 12.56 -10.00
C ARG A 6 11.44 12.01 -11.14
N ASP A 7 12.29 11.03 -10.83
CA ASP A 7 13.18 10.40 -11.80
C ASP A 7 12.42 9.48 -12.76
N GLU A 8 11.35 8.84 -12.27
CA GLU A 8 10.46 8.03 -13.09
C GLU A 8 9.54 8.89 -13.97
N ALA A 9 9.04 10.02 -13.49
CA ALA A 9 8.21 10.94 -14.25
C ALA A 9 8.36 12.37 -13.72
N ASP A 10 9.12 13.18 -14.45
CA ASP A 10 9.36 14.57 -14.07
C ASP A 10 8.04 15.36 -14.03
N PRO A 11 7.65 15.93 -12.88
CA PRO A 11 6.48 16.79 -12.77
C PRO A 11 6.50 17.99 -13.71
N ASP A 12 7.68 18.49 -14.06
CA ASP A 12 7.85 19.70 -14.86
C ASP A 12 7.93 19.39 -16.37
N ASP A 13 8.04 18.12 -16.76
CA ASP A 13 7.98 17.68 -18.15
C ASP A 13 6.51 17.68 -18.65
N PRO A 14 6.19 18.48 -19.68
CA PRO A 14 4.83 18.55 -20.23
C PRO A 14 4.34 17.23 -20.83
N ASP A 15 5.24 16.32 -21.24
CA ASP A 15 4.88 15.03 -21.84
C ASP A 15 4.77 13.89 -20.81
N ALA A 16 5.25 14.10 -19.57
CA ALA A 16 5.26 13.08 -18.53
C ALA A 16 3.86 12.56 -18.18
N GLY A 17 2.84 13.42 -18.17
CA GLY A 17 1.46 13.00 -17.93
C GLY A 17 0.95 12.02 -18.98
N ARG A 18 1.35 12.19 -20.25
CA ARG A 18 0.99 11.26 -21.33
C ARG A 18 1.77 9.95 -21.22
N MET A 19 3.06 10.03 -20.92
CA MET A 19 3.89 8.85 -20.65
C MET A 19 3.29 7.99 -19.53
N VAL A 20 2.94 8.60 -18.40
CA VAL A 20 2.32 7.92 -17.25
C VAL A 20 0.98 7.25 -17.63
N LEU A 21 0.18 7.90 -18.49
CA LEU A 21 -1.05 7.30 -19.00
C LEU A 21 -0.76 6.05 -19.83
N ASP A 22 0.23 6.10 -20.70
CA ASP A 22 0.58 4.99 -21.59
C ASP A 22 1.21 3.83 -20.79
N ASP A 23 2.02 4.11 -19.77
CA ASP A 23 2.55 3.10 -18.84
C ASP A 23 1.43 2.44 -18.02
N ALA A 24 0.51 3.23 -17.46
CA ALA A 24 -0.62 2.72 -16.68
C ALA A 24 -1.58 1.88 -17.52
N ARG A 25 -1.76 2.20 -18.81
CA ARG A 25 -2.51 1.38 -19.77
C ARG A 25 -1.80 0.07 -20.06
N ALA A 26 -0.51 0.11 -20.37
CA ALA A 26 0.29 -1.10 -20.61
C ALA A 26 0.28 -2.03 -19.38
N PHE A 27 0.43 -1.46 -18.18
CA PHE A 27 0.26 -2.19 -16.93
C PHE A 27 -1.13 -2.83 -16.82
N ALA A 28 -2.21 -2.08 -17.06
CA ALA A 28 -3.57 -2.59 -16.95
C ALA A 28 -3.84 -3.72 -17.97
N GLU A 29 -3.37 -3.58 -19.20
CA GLU A 29 -3.49 -4.60 -20.26
C GLU A 29 -2.74 -5.87 -19.91
N ARG A 30 -1.53 -5.75 -19.33
CA ARG A 30 -0.70 -6.90 -18.96
C ARG A 30 -1.20 -7.58 -17.69
N ALA A 31 -1.45 -6.82 -16.62
CA ALA A 31 -1.91 -7.34 -15.34
C ALA A 31 -3.35 -7.88 -15.38
N TYR A 32 -4.22 -7.22 -16.15
CA TYR A 32 -5.66 -7.46 -16.15
C TYR A 32 -6.22 -7.69 -17.56
N SER A 33 -5.46 -8.38 -18.41
CA SER A 33 -5.91 -8.75 -19.76
C SER A 33 -7.33 -9.34 -19.75
N GLY A 34 -8.15 -8.95 -20.72
CA GLY A 34 -9.56 -9.38 -20.81
C GLY A 34 -10.52 -8.70 -19.83
N HIS A 35 -10.02 -7.80 -18.97
CA HIS A 35 -10.84 -6.96 -18.09
C HIS A 35 -10.87 -5.53 -18.60
N ALA A 36 -12.03 -4.86 -18.44
CA ALA A 36 -12.13 -3.45 -18.77
C ALA A 36 -11.49 -2.65 -17.63
N SER A 37 -10.64 -1.68 -17.99
CA SER A 37 -9.94 -0.84 -17.01
C SER A 37 -10.17 0.64 -17.32
N LEU A 38 -10.45 1.42 -16.29
CA LEU A 38 -10.40 2.88 -16.32
C LEU A 38 -9.04 3.32 -15.80
N VAL A 39 -8.36 4.18 -16.55
CA VAL A 39 -7.09 4.79 -16.15
C VAL A 39 -7.28 6.29 -16.08
N VAL A 40 -6.96 6.88 -14.93
CA VAL A 40 -6.99 8.32 -14.69
C VAL A 40 -5.61 8.75 -14.21
N VAL A 41 -5.01 9.73 -14.88
CA VAL A 41 -3.70 10.29 -14.52
C VAL A 41 -3.91 11.64 -13.87
N GLN A 42 -3.15 11.88 -12.80
CA GLN A 42 -3.28 13.01 -11.92
C GLN A 42 -1.91 13.51 -11.47
N GLN A 43 -1.80 14.82 -11.27
CA GLN A 43 -0.63 15.50 -10.69
C GLN A 43 -1.03 16.39 -9.49
N ASP A 44 -2.32 16.47 -9.20
CA ASP A 44 -2.91 17.28 -8.11
C ASP A 44 -2.75 16.63 -6.72
N GLY A 45 -1.90 15.61 -6.62
CA GLY A 45 -1.56 14.97 -5.36
C GLY A 45 -0.72 15.91 -4.50
N ARG A 46 -0.74 15.69 -3.18
CA ARG A 46 -0.01 16.53 -2.21
C ARG A 46 1.49 16.71 -2.52
N ALA A 47 2.11 15.72 -3.14
CA ALA A 47 3.54 15.75 -3.48
C ALA A 47 3.84 16.42 -4.82
N GLY A 48 2.82 16.82 -5.60
CA GLY A 48 2.98 17.32 -6.97
C GLY A 48 3.48 16.26 -7.97
N LEU A 49 3.57 15.00 -7.55
CA LEU A 49 4.06 13.90 -8.37
C LEU A 49 2.95 13.29 -9.23
N TRP A 50 3.34 12.85 -10.42
CA TRP A 50 2.46 12.09 -11.30
C TRP A 50 2.05 10.77 -10.66
N HIS A 51 0.77 10.47 -10.75
CA HIS A 51 0.21 9.20 -10.30
C HIS A 51 -0.99 8.80 -11.16
N ALA A 52 -1.22 7.49 -11.23
CA ALA A 52 -2.31 6.91 -12.00
C ALA A 52 -3.24 6.06 -11.14
N HIS A 53 -4.53 6.32 -11.26
CA HIS A 53 -5.59 5.49 -10.72
C HIS A 53 -6.06 4.52 -11.79
N VAL A 54 -5.79 3.23 -11.57
CA VAL A 54 -6.28 2.14 -12.41
C VAL A 54 -7.41 1.43 -11.66
N ALA A 55 -8.61 1.47 -12.25
CA ALA A 55 -9.79 0.78 -11.74
C ALA A 55 -10.24 -0.28 -12.73
N THR A 56 -10.18 -1.54 -12.33
CA THR A 56 -10.41 -2.69 -13.22
C THR A 56 -11.71 -3.40 -12.87
N ALA A 57 -12.52 -3.71 -13.88
CA ALA A 57 -13.73 -4.50 -13.74
C ALA A 57 -13.38 -5.91 -13.22
N ASN A 58 -13.96 -6.30 -12.09
CA ASN A 58 -13.65 -7.60 -11.49
C ASN A 58 -14.03 -8.77 -12.42
N VAL A 59 -15.07 -8.64 -13.25
CA VAL A 59 -15.49 -9.69 -14.20
C VAL A 59 -14.93 -9.36 -15.59
N GLY A 60 -14.24 -10.33 -16.20
CA GLY A 60 -13.66 -10.19 -17.53
C GLY A 60 -14.72 -10.18 -18.62
N HIS A 61 -14.56 -9.32 -19.62
CA HIS A 61 -15.41 -9.26 -20.81
C HIS A 61 -14.77 -10.01 -22.00
N GLY A 62 -13.48 -10.34 -21.90
CA GLY A 62 -12.71 -11.12 -22.87
C GLY A 62 -11.86 -12.19 -22.19
N PRO A 63 -11.11 -12.99 -22.96
CA PRO A 63 -10.19 -13.95 -22.41
C PRO A 63 -9.09 -13.25 -21.58
N SER A 64 -8.82 -13.77 -20.39
CA SER A 64 -7.82 -13.25 -19.47
C SER A 64 -6.63 -14.19 -19.37
N ARG A 65 -5.42 -13.68 -19.58
CA ARG A 65 -4.16 -14.40 -19.41
C ARG A 65 -3.64 -14.18 -17.99
N LEU A 66 -3.35 -15.27 -17.31
CA LEU A 66 -2.72 -15.29 -15.99
C LEU A 66 -1.20 -15.26 -16.12
N TYR A 67 -0.52 -15.01 -15.00
CA TYR A 67 0.94 -14.94 -14.92
C TYR A 67 1.64 -16.25 -15.34
N ASP A 68 1.04 -17.41 -15.05
CA ASP A 68 1.55 -18.73 -15.46
C ASP A 68 1.29 -19.06 -16.95
N GLY A 69 0.74 -18.11 -17.71
CA GLY A 69 0.37 -18.27 -19.12
C GLY A 69 -1.01 -18.90 -19.34
N THR A 70 -1.69 -19.34 -18.28
CA THR A 70 -3.04 -19.92 -18.39
C THR A 70 -4.02 -18.87 -18.92
N VAL A 71 -4.84 -19.25 -19.91
CA VAL A 71 -5.89 -18.38 -20.46
C VAL A 71 -7.26 -18.81 -19.93
N ARG A 72 -7.97 -17.88 -19.29
CA ARG A 72 -9.34 -18.05 -18.83
C ARG A 72 -10.31 -17.39 -19.81
N PRO A 73 -11.46 -18.01 -20.12
CA PRO A 73 -12.49 -17.37 -20.93
C PRO A 73 -13.06 -16.10 -20.30
N ALA A 74 -13.89 -15.37 -21.05
CA ALA A 74 -14.67 -14.25 -20.54
C ALA A 74 -15.67 -14.69 -19.45
N GLY A 75 -16.12 -13.74 -18.63
CA GLY A 75 -17.12 -13.95 -17.57
C GLY A 75 -16.55 -14.41 -16.24
N TYR A 76 -15.25 -14.71 -16.17
CA TYR A 76 -14.60 -15.05 -14.92
C TYR A 76 -14.16 -13.81 -14.14
N ALA A 77 -14.20 -13.92 -12.82
CA ALA A 77 -13.66 -12.90 -11.93
C ALA A 77 -12.12 -12.90 -11.96
N LEU A 78 -11.51 -11.76 -11.61
CA LEU A 78 -10.06 -11.62 -11.42
C LEU A 78 -9.53 -12.78 -10.59
N HIS A 79 -8.48 -13.40 -11.09
CA HIS A 79 -7.81 -14.49 -10.40
C HIS A 79 -7.02 -13.99 -9.19
N GLU A 80 -6.78 -14.84 -8.21
CA GLU A 80 -6.02 -14.49 -7.01
C GLU A 80 -4.62 -13.96 -7.33
N SER A 81 -3.95 -14.56 -8.31
CA SER A 81 -2.62 -14.10 -8.77
C SER A 81 -2.62 -12.65 -9.29
N GLN A 82 -3.75 -12.17 -9.82
CA GLN A 82 -3.90 -10.79 -10.32
C GLN A 82 -4.27 -9.80 -9.20
N ARG A 83 -4.71 -10.28 -8.04
CA ARG A 83 -5.12 -9.44 -6.90
C ARG A 83 -3.96 -9.16 -5.94
N HIS A 84 -2.87 -9.90 -6.04
CA HIS A 84 -1.75 -9.79 -5.12
C HIS A 84 -0.89 -8.54 -5.41
N VAL A 85 -0.64 -7.71 -4.39
CA VAL A 85 0.07 -6.43 -4.57
C VAL A 85 1.49 -6.59 -5.10
N PHE A 86 2.23 -7.62 -4.66
CA PHE A 86 3.57 -7.89 -5.17
C PHE A 86 3.56 -8.26 -6.66
N THR A 87 2.58 -9.04 -7.13
CA THR A 87 2.46 -9.33 -8.56
C THR A 87 2.24 -8.06 -9.37
N SER A 88 1.37 -7.17 -8.88
CA SER A 88 1.14 -5.88 -9.54
C SER A 88 2.38 -4.99 -9.54
N ARG A 89 3.21 -5.01 -8.49
CA ARG A 89 4.47 -4.24 -8.47
C ARG A 89 5.47 -4.77 -9.50
N ASN A 90 5.75 -6.07 -9.46
CA ASN A 90 6.69 -6.68 -10.40
C ASN A 90 6.23 -6.49 -11.85
N MET A 91 4.92 -6.59 -12.12
CA MET A 91 4.37 -6.34 -13.45
C MET A 91 4.57 -4.89 -13.91
N LEU A 92 4.47 -3.91 -13.00
CA LEU A 92 4.77 -2.52 -13.34
C LEU A 92 6.26 -2.36 -13.64
N ASP A 93 7.14 -2.91 -12.80
CA ASP A 93 8.58 -2.84 -13.00
C ASP A 93 9.00 -3.46 -14.34
N GLU A 94 8.44 -4.63 -14.70
CA GLU A 94 8.63 -5.24 -16.02
C GLU A 94 8.13 -4.35 -17.16
N VAL A 95 6.99 -3.67 -16.99
CA VAL A 95 6.44 -2.74 -17.99
C VAL A 95 7.35 -1.52 -18.17
N LEU A 96 7.87 -0.95 -17.09
CA LEU A 96 8.77 0.19 -17.12
C LEU A 96 10.13 -0.20 -17.74
N LEU A 97 10.65 -1.37 -17.38
CA LEU A 97 11.88 -1.90 -17.97
C LEU A 97 11.71 -2.15 -19.48
N ASP A 98 10.66 -2.86 -19.90
CA ASP A 98 10.42 -3.19 -21.31
C ASP A 98 10.20 -1.95 -22.18
N ARG A 99 9.47 -0.95 -21.67
CA ARG A 99 9.04 0.21 -22.46
C ARG A 99 10.03 1.36 -22.43
N ARG A 100 10.74 1.52 -21.31
CA ARG A 100 11.56 2.71 -21.02
C ARG A 100 13.00 2.37 -20.69
N GLY A 101 13.35 1.10 -20.53
CA GLY A 101 14.66 0.69 -20.00
C GLY A 101 14.86 1.12 -18.55
N PHE A 102 13.78 1.46 -17.82
CA PHE A 102 13.87 1.91 -16.45
C PHE A 102 13.94 0.71 -15.51
N ASP A 103 15.14 0.42 -15.01
CA ASP A 103 15.38 -0.64 -14.03
C ASP A 103 15.13 -0.11 -12.62
N ASN A 104 13.92 -0.39 -12.10
CA ASN A 104 13.51 0.08 -10.79
C ASN A 104 14.32 -0.56 -9.65
N GLU A 105 14.81 -1.79 -9.83
CA GLU A 105 15.64 -2.46 -8.82
C GLU A 105 17.03 -1.82 -8.73
N ALA A 106 17.66 -1.57 -9.88
CA ALA A 106 18.92 -0.83 -9.94
C ALA A 106 18.76 0.60 -9.43
N HIS A 107 17.68 1.28 -9.80
CA HIS A 107 17.37 2.63 -9.32
C HIS A 107 17.22 2.67 -7.80
N MET A 108 16.40 1.79 -7.22
CA MET A 108 16.21 1.70 -5.77
C MET A 108 17.51 1.33 -5.04
N LYS A 109 18.38 0.51 -5.65
CA LYS A 109 19.69 0.17 -5.09
C LYS A 109 20.66 1.36 -5.11
N ALA A 110 20.67 2.14 -6.20
CA ALA A 110 21.48 3.34 -6.32
C ALA A 110 21.04 4.44 -5.34
N HIS A 111 19.72 4.54 -5.07
CA HIS A 111 19.12 5.52 -4.17
C HIS A 111 18.86 4.97 -2.76
N ALA A 112 19.36 3.76 -2.45
CA ALA A 112 19.40 3.24 -1.09
C ALA A 112 20.51 3.96 -0.33
N GLY A 113 20.31 5.26 -0.07
CA GLY A 113 21.19 6.05 0.79
C GLY A 113 21.39 5.33 2.13
N SER A 114 22.61 5.43 2.67
CA SER A 114 22.91 4.85 3.98
C SER A 114 22.12 5.55 5.09
N ASP A 115 21.76 6.81 4.89
CA ASP A 115 20.86 7.55 5.76
C ASP A 115 19.42 7.56 5.22
N HIS A 116 18.46 7.13 6.04
CA HIS A 116 17.05 7.09 5.66
C HIS A 116 16.34 8.37 6.12
N MET A 117 15.83 9.13 5.15
CA MET A 117 14.93 10.27 5.39
C MET A 117 13.48 9.86 5.13
N ILE A 118 12.59 10.16 6.06
CA ILE A 118 11.16 9.84 5.92
C ILE A 118 10.39 11.12 5.54
N PRO A 119 9.52 11.11 4.51
CA PRO A 119 8.83 12.32 4.04
C PRO A 119 8.01 13.06 5.10
N SER A 120 7.52 12.35 6.14
CA SER A 120 6.83 13.00 7.27
C SER A 120 7.73 13.87 8.12
N ASP A 121 9.01 13.51 8.19
CA ASP A 121 10.03 14.15 9.02
C ASP A 121 10.60 15.36 8.28
N GLU A 122 10.87 15.22 6.98
CA GLU A 122 11.18 16.35 6.09
C GLU A 122 10.11 17.46 6.19
N ARG A 123 8.84 17.10 6.05
CA ARG A 123 7.76 18.07 6.23
C ARG A 123 7.76 18.73 7.62
N ARG A 124 8.06 17.98 8.68
CA ARG A 124 8.14 18.55 10.02
C ARG A 124 9.28 19.57 10.13
N ARG A 125 10.43 19.30 9.50
CA ARG A 125 11.54 20.26 9.37
C ARG A 125 11.11 21.52 8.63
N ASP A 126 10.44 21.38 7.49
CA ASP A 126 9.97 22.54 6.71
C ASP A 126 8.98 23.41 7.50
N GLU A 127 8.17 22.78 8.34
CA GLU A 127 7.24 23.47 9.24
C GLU A 127 7.91 23.98 10.53
N GLY A 128 9.24 23.85 10.67
CA GLY A 128 10.01 24.25 11.87
C GLY A 128 9.65 23.45 13.12
N ARG A 129 9.07 22.26 12.97
CA ARG A 129 8.65 21.37 14.06
C ARG A 129 9.74 20.36 14.39
N TYR A 130 9.79 20.00 15.67
CA TYR A 130 10.68 18.98 16.18
C TYR A 130 10.53 17.63 15.46
N VAL A 131 11.67 17.06 15.07
CA VAL A 131 11.80 15.73 14.46
C VAL A 131 12.68 14.87 15.35
N TRP A 132 12.07 13.94 16.07
CA TRP A 132 12.77 13.06 17.00
C TRP A 132 13.83 12.17 16.34
N ARG A 133 13.67 11.85 15.04
CA ARG A 133 14.68 11.07 14.31
C ARG A 133 15.96 11.86 14.10
N ASP A 134 15.87 13.17 13.90
CA ASP A 134 17.03 14.03 13.72
C ASP A 134 17.78 14.19 15.05
N ASP A 135 17.05 14.42 16.15
CA ASP A 135 17.62 14.41 17.53
C ASP A 135 18.34 13.09 17.83
N LEU A 136 17.72 11.96 17.48
CA LEU A 136 18.36 10.65 17.68
C LEU A 136 19.62 10.47 16.82
N LYS A 137 19.60 10.90 15.57
CA LYS A 137 20.76 10.81 14.67
C LYS A 137 21.91 11.68 15.18
N GLU A 138 21.62 12.91 15.59
CA GLU A 138 22.60 13.85 16.16
C GLU A 138 23.29 13.24 17.39
N ARG A 139 22.52 12.71 18.35
CA ARG A 139 23.07 12.02 19.53
C ARG A 139 23.95 10.83 19.16
N ILE A 140 23.52 10.02 18.18
CA ILE A 140 24.32 8.88 17.72
C ILE A 140 25.63 9.37 17.11
N ASP A 141 25.59 10.39 16.25
CA ASP A 141 26.77 10.91 15.56
C ASP A 141 27.76 11.57 16.55
N GLU A 142 27.27 12.34 17.53
CA GLU A 142 28.07 12.94 18.60
C GLU A 142 28.76 11.87 19.46
N HIS A 143 27.99 10.88 19.93
CA HIS A 143 28.52 9.85 20.81
C HIS A 143 29.41 8.85 20.07
N ALA A 144 29.12 8.53 18.80
CA ALA A 144 29.99 7.70 17.98
C ALA A 144 31.35 8.36 17.73
N ALA A 145 31.38 9.67 17.48
CA ALA A 145 32.62 10.42 17.32
C ALA A 145 33.46 10.48 18.61
N ALA A 146 32.79 10.55 19.77
CA ALA A 146 33.44 10.68 21.07
C ALA A 146 33.85 9.32 21.69
N ALA A 147 33.26 8.22 21.23
CA ALA A 147 33.49 6.89 21.76
C ALA A 147 34.75 6.26 21.17
N SER A 148 35.50 5.58 22.03
CA SER A 148 36.73 4.86 21.68
C SER A 148 36.46 3.43 21.22
N ASP A 149 35.44 2.79 21.79
CA ASP A 149 34.96 1.47 21.41
C ASP A 149 33.43 1.38 21.52
N PHE A 150 32.86 0.24 21.15
CA PHE A 150 31.40 0.08 21.07
C PHE A 150 30.70 0.00 22.44
N GLU A 151 31.40 -0.45 23.48
CA GLU A 151 30.84 -0.45 24.83
C GLU A 151 30.87 0.97 25.41
N ASP A 152 31.95 1.73 25.19
CA ASP A 152 32.04 3.17 25.51
C ASP A 152 30.93 3.97 24.78
N PHE A 153 30.64 3.63 23.52
CA PHE A 153 29.50 4.20 22.81
C PHE A 153 28.16 3.90 23.50
N LYS A 154 27.93 2.65 23.91
CA LYS A 154 26.69 2.25 24.61
C LYS A 154 26.54 2.94 25.96
N GLU A 155 27.63 3.05 26.73
CA GLU A 155 27.63 3.73 28.02
C GLU A 155 27.31 5.23 27.87
N ARG A 156 27.90 5.90 26.87
CA ARG A 156 27.63 7.30 26.55
C ARG A 156 26.19 7.54 26.11
N MET A 157 25.70 6.71 25.19
CA MET A 157 24.29 6.76 24.75
C MET A 157 23.34 6.55 25.94
N ALA A 158 23.64 5.60 26.83
CA ALA A 158 22.82 5.35 28.03
C ALA A 158 22.85 6.52 29.01
N ALA A 159 23.99 7.21 29.16
CA ALA A 159 24.11 8.41 29.99
C ALA A 159 23.23 9.57 29.46
N ASP A 160 23.02 9.64 28.15
CA ASP A 160 22.09 10.58 27.50
C ASP A 160 20.63 10.07 27.42
N GLY A 161 20.34 8.94 28.08
CA GLY A 161 19.00 8.37 28.15
C GLY A 161 18.57 7.59 26.90
N VAL A 162 19.52 7.22 26.04
CA VAL A 162 19.29 6.38 24.85
C VAL A 162 19.75 4.94 25.12
N VAL A 163 18.82 4.01 25.08
CA VAL A 163 19.09 2.57 25.20
C VAL A 163 19.39 1.97 23.84
N VAL A 164 20.60 1.43 23.67
CA VAL A 164 21.02 0.71 22.46
C VAL A 164 20.88 -0.79 22.68
N THR A 165 20.09 -1.45 21.84
CA THR A 165 19.89 -2.91 21.87
C THR A 165 20.47 -3.57 20.63
N GLU A 166 21.33 -4.56 20.84
CA GLU A 166 21.88 -5.42 19.79
C GLU A 166 20.93 -6.59 19.51
N LYS A 167 20.60 -6.82 18.24
CA LYS A 167 19.92 -8.05 17.82
C LYS A 167 20.93 -9.04 17.27
N HIS A 168 21.08 -10.17 17.97
CA HIS A 168 21.99 -11.26 17.59
C HIS A 168 21.51 -12.12 16.39
N ALA A 169 20.32 -11.89 15.85
CA ALA A 169 19.80 -12.71 14.76
C ALA A 169 20.39 -12.29 13.40
N GLN A 170 21.36 -13.09 12.90
CA GLN A 170 21.92 -13.22 11.54
C GLN A 170 22.37 -11.96 10.75
N LYS A 171 21.98 -10.74 11.16
CA LYS A 171 22.46 -9.45 10.68
C LYS A 171 22.48 -8.55 11.92
N ARG A 172 23.68 -8.13 12.37
CA ARG A 172 23.94 -7.33 13.58
C ARG A 172 23.16 -6.00 13.56
N GLY A 173 21.87 -6.07 13.86
CA GLY A 173 20.95 -4.95 13.78
C GLY A 173 20.92 -4.22 15.10
N LEU A 174 21.11 -2.90 15.06
CA LEU A 174 20.95 -2.03 16.22
C LEU A 174 19.52 -1.50 16.30
N ALA A 175 19.02 -1.35 17.52
CA ALA A 175 17.81 -0.63 17.83
C ALA A 175 18.08 0.39 18.95
N TYR A 176 17.44 1.54 18.84
CA TYR A 176 17.62 2.69 19.72
C TYR A 176 16.27 3.05 20.34
N GLU A 177 16.24 3.25 21.65
CA GLU A 177 15.06 3.63 22.43
C GLU A 177 15.39 4.81 23.33
N PHE A 178 14.64 5.91 23.27
CA PHE A 178 14.90 7.09 24.09
C PHE A 178 13.64 7.93 24.33
N ALA A 179 13.69 8.84 25.30
CA ALA A 179 12.68 9.87 25.48
C ALA A 179 13.08 11.12 24.70
N GLY A 180 12.27 11.51 23.71
CA GLY A 180 12.52 12.70 22.91
C GLY A 180 12.29 13.99 23.70
N GLN A 181 12.72 15.12 23.14
CA GLN A 181 12.46 16.45 23.71
C GLN A 181 10.95 16.77 23.83
N ASP A 182 10.10 16.02 23.13
CA ASP A 182 8.64 16.07 23.25
C ASP A 182 8.08 15.28 24.46
N GLY A 183 8.96 14.70 25.29
CA GLY A 183 8.61 13.91 26.46
C GLY A 183 8.02 12.53 26.14
N LYS A 184 8.07 12.10 24.87
CA LYS A 184 7.51 10.81 24.43
C LYS A 184 8.60 9.76 24.23
N PRO A 185 8.32 8.48 24.50
CA PRO A 185 9.24 7.40 24.17
C PRO A 185 9.21 7.15 22.66
N HIS A 186 10.39 7.13 22.06
CA HIS A 186 10.60 6.81 20.65
C HIS A 186 11.49 5.58 20.51
N ARG A 187 11.26 4.83 19.44
CA ARG A 187 12.04 3.64 19.09
C ARG A 187 12.33 3.62 17.60
N ALA A 188 13.60 3.44 17.24
CA ALA A 188 14.04 3.22 15.87
C ALA A 188 14.93 1.99 15.75
N ARG A 189 14.91 1.37 14.58
CA ARG A 189 15.92 0.37 14.19
C ARG A 189 16.91 1.05 13.25
N ALA A 190 18.15 0.60 13.25
CA ALA A 190 19.12 1.02 12.23
C ALA A 190 18.59 0.65 10.83
N GLY A 191 18.31 -0.64 10.61
CA GLY A 191 17.80 -1.13 9.34
C GLY A 191 16.27 -1.10 9.18
N GLY A 192 15.84 -1.22 7.93
CA GLY A 192 14.44 -1.41 7.54
C GLY A 192 13.74 -0.14 7.05
N ARG A 193 12.54 -0.30 6.46
CA ARG A 193 11.78 0.76 5.79
C ARG A 193 11.42 1.97 6.66
N GLN A 194 11.40 1.81 7.98
CA GLN A 194 11.07 2.88 8.95
C GLN A 194 12.22 3.17 9.91
N GLY A 195 13.39 2.58 9.63
CA GLY A 195 14.61 2.73 10.41
C GLY A 195 15.37 4.01 10.07
N LEU A 196 16.53 4.18 10.70
CA LEU A 196 17.41 5.34 10.50
C LEU A 196 18.28 5.21 9.24
N GLY A 197 18.46 3.99 8.71
CA GLY A 197 19.36 3.70 7.60
C GLY A 197 20.55 2.84 8.02
N THR A 198 21.25 2.27 7.03
CA THR A 198 22.43 1.43 7.27
C THR A 198 23.60 2.20 7.89
N ALA A 199 23.63 3.53 7.74
CA ALA A 199 24.61 4.42 8.35
C ALA A 199 24.63 4.33 9.89
N TYR A 200 23.48 3.97 10.49
CA TYR A 200 23.32 3.82 11.93
C TYR A 200 23.37 2.35 12.37
N GLY A 201 23.81 1.47 11.47
CA GLY A 201 24.01 0.05 11.72
C GLY A 201 25.32 -0.23 12.46
N TYR A 202 25.43 -1.44 13.02
CA TYR A 202 26.58 -1.82 13.85
C TYR A 202 27.92 -1.62 13.13
N GLU A 203 28.04 -2.10 11.89
CA GLU A 203 29.28 -2.05 11.12
C GLU A 203 29.77 -0.62 10.90
N GLU A 204 28.85 0.28 10.56
CA GLU A 204 29.17 1.67 10.28
C GLU A 204 29.48 2.45 11.56
N ILE A 205 28.73 2.24 12.64
CA ILE A 205 29.04 2.85 13.94
C ILE A 205 30.43 2.44 14.39
N VAL A 206 30.76 1.14 14.32
CA VAL A 206 32.10 0.63 14.67
C VAL A 206 33.19 1.25 13.79
N ALA A 207 32.92 1.49 12.50
CA ALA A 207 33.87 2.15 11.60
C ALA A 207 34.12 3.63 11.95
N ARG A 208 33.16 4.30 12.61
CA ARG A 208 33.23 5.71 13.01
C ARG A 208 33.84 5.94 14.39
N LEU A 209 33.89 4.93 15.24
CA LEU A 209 34.46 5.05 16.59
C LEU A 209 35.88 5.63 16.56
N GLY A 210 36.11 6.69 17.33
CA GLY A 210 37.41 7.38 17.42
C GLY A 210 37.78 8.22 16.19
N ARG A 211 36.86 8.46 15.25
CA ARG A 211 37.05 9.40 14.13
C ARG A 211 36.04 10.55 14.22
N PRO A 212 36.47 11.82 14.23
CA PRO A 212 35.53 12.93 14.19
C PRO A 212 34.76 12.93 12.86
N VAL A 213 33.44 13.17 12.94
CA VAL A 213 32.55 13.26 11.78
C VAL A 213 33.02 14.40 10.88
N ALA A 214 33.43 14.08 9.65
CA ALA A 214 33.52 15.08 8.60
C ALA A 214 32.08 15.51 8.25
N ALA A 215 31.83 16.82 8.22
CA ALA A 215 30.54 17.40 7.84
C ALA A 215 30.00 16.77 6.55
N PRO A 216 28.66 16.66 6.39
CA PRO A 216 28.05 15.96 5.26
C PRO A 216 28.58 16.53 3.95
N GLN A 217 29.34 15.72 3.22
CA GLN A 217 29.65 15.99 1.83
C GLN A 217 28.33 15.81 1.08
N SER A 218 27.78 16.91 0.59
CA SER A 218 26.82 16.89 -0.50
C SER A 218 27.51 16.16 -1.65
N ASP A 219 26.85 15.14 -2.20
CA ASP A 219 27.30 14.46 -3.41
C ASP A 219 27.19 15.43 -4.59
N GLU A 220 28.15 16.35 -4.72
CA GLU A 220 28.40 17.11 -5.94
C GLU A 220 29.01 16.15 -6.98
N GLU A 221 28.13 15.67 -7.86
CA GLU A 221 28.34 15.36 -9.28
C GLU A 221 29.81 15.33 -9.73
N GLN A 222 30.47 14.18 -9.54
CA GLN A 222 31.75 13.90 -10.20
C GLN A 222 31.49 13.14 -11.51
N ASP A 223 31.64 13.87 -12.61
CA ASP A 223 31.84 13.35 -13.96
C ASP A 223 32.93 12.24 -13.96
N PRO A 224 32.68 11.04 -14.53
CA PRO A 224 33.67 9.97 -14.51
C PRO A 224 34.78 10.21 -15.55
N PRO A 225 36.06 10.08 -15.19
CA PRO A 225 37.13 9.98 -16.17
C PRO A 225 37.13 8.61 -16.85
N GLN A 226 37.09 8.63 -18.19
CA GLN A 226 37.38 7.51 -19.09
C GLN A 226 38.75 6.87 -18.82
N GLN A 227 38.80 5.54 -18.80
CA GLN A 227 39.84 4.63 -19.34
C GLN A 227 39.71 3.26 -18.65
N ALA A 228 40.03 2.10 -19.21
CA ALA A 228 40.20 1.55 -20.55
C ALA A 228 40.21 0.02 -20.31
N ALA A 229 39.69 -0.78 -21.24
CA ALA A 229 39.75 -2.24 -21.16
C ALA A 229 41.20 -2.75 -21.13
N PRO A 230 41.45 -3.90 -20.48
CA PRO A 230 41.66 -5.10 -21.29
C PRO A 230 41.06 -6.41 -20.69
N GLU A 231 40.61 -7.28 -21.60
CA GLU A 231 40.39 -8.73 -21.45
C GLU A 231 41.71 -9.51 -21.71
N PRO A 232 41.80 -10.86 -21.58
CA PRO A 232 41.05 -11.86 -20.76
C PRO A 232 42.00 -12.91 -20.10
N GLU A 233 41.43 -14.05 -19.67
CA GLU A 233 42.03 -15.31 -19.13
C GLU A 233 42.12 -15.39 -17.58
N ALA A 234 41.76 -16.47 -16.87
CA ALA A 234 41.62 -17.88 -17.25
C ALA A 234 40.59 -18.62 -16.38
N GLU A 235 40.03 -19.68 -16.97
CA GLU A 235 39.19 -20.71 -16.34
C GLU A 235 39.91 -21.42 -15.17
N GLN A 236 39.20 -21.65 -14.06
CA GLN A 236 39.52 -22.73 -13.12
C GLN A 236 38.24 -23.42 -12.63
N GLU A 237 38.27 -24.75 -12.72
CA GLU A 237 37.21 -25.72 -12.48
C GLU A 237 36.72 -25.74 -11.03
N GLU A 238 35.40 -25.72 -10.82
CA GLU A 238 34.76 -26.03 -9.53
C GLU A 238 34.61 -27.55 -9.36
N VAL A 239 35.28 -28.08 -8.33
CA VAL A 239 35.07 -29.45 -7.82
C VAL A 239 33.92 -29.42 -6.79
N PRO A 240 32.90 -30.32 -6.88
CA PRO A 240 31.74 -30.27 -5.99
C PRO A 240 32.07 -30.85 -4.61
N ARG A 241 31.77 -30.09 -3.54
CA ARG A 241 31.78 -30.60 -2.16
C ARG A 241 30.41 -31.15 -1.75
N PRO A 242 30.35 -32.27 -1.01
CA PRO A 242 29.11 -32.95 -0.68
C PRO A 242 28.31 -32.24 0.43
N ALA A 243 26.97 -32.34 0.31
CA ALA A 243 25.99 -31.83 1.27
C ALA A 243 26.11 -32.51 2.65
N PRO A 244 26.00 -31.78 3.77
CA PRO A 244 25.89 -32.39 5.08
C PRO A 244 24.48 -32.97 5.31
N ALA A 245 24.47 -34.23 5.72
CA ALA A 245 23.28 -34.98 6.11
C ALA A 245 22.64 -34.39 7.37
N PHE A 246 21.35 -34.07 7.31
CA PHE A 246 20.54 -33.73 8.48
C PHE A 246 20.29 -35.00 9.31
N ARG A 247 20.86 -35.02 10.53
CA ARG A 247 20.55 -36.03 11.55
C ARG A 247 19.36 -35.52 12.37
N ALA A 248 18.24 -36.21 12.28
CA ALA A 248 17.05 -35.93 13.10
C ALA A 248 17.37 -36.14 14.59
N LEU A 249 17.34 -35.06 15.36
CA LEU A 249 17.32 -35.08 16.82
C LEU A 249 15.87 -35.12 17.29
N ALA A 250 15.60 -36.01 18.25
CA ALA A 250 14.30 -36.19 18.89
C ALA A 250 13.85 -34.91 19.62
N PRO A 251 12.53 -34.67 19.76
CA PRO A 251 12.03 -33.48 20.45
C PRO A 251 12.32 -33.55 21.95
N GLU A 252 13.04 -32.54 22.46
CA GLU A 252 13.18 -32.27 23.89
C GLU A 252 11.88 -31.64 24.45
N PRO A 253 11.55 -31.87 25.73
CA PRO A 253 10.28 -31.45 26.33
C PRO A 253 10.20 -29.92 26.48
N GLU A 254 9.00 -29.38 26.25
CA GLU A 254 8.71 -27.95 26.33
C GLU A 254 8.97 -27.39 27.75
N PRO A 255 9.60 -26.20 27.87
CA PRO A 255 9.74 -25.53 29.16
C PRO A 255 8.39 -25.01 29.64
N VAL A 256 8.03 -25.38 30.87
CA VAL A 256 6.88 -24.86 31.61
C VAL A 256 7.06 -23.35 31.77
N VAL A 257 6.17 -22.58 31.14
CA VAL A 257 6.08 -21.13 31.35
C VAL A 257 5.38 -20.90 32.68
N GLU A 258 6.12 -20.51 33.71
CA GLU A 258 5.53 -19.93 34.92
C GLU A 258 4.89 -18.59 34.58
N GLU A 259 3.61 -18.42 34.95
CA GLU A 259 2.88 -17.16 34.82
C GLU A 259 3.61 -16.06 35.62
N PRO A 260 3.95 -14.92 35.02
CA PRO A 260 4.58 -13.83 35.75
C PRO A 260 3.61 -13.28 36.80
N ALA A 261 4.10 -13.19 38.04
CA ALA A 261 3.38 -12.62 39.17
C ALA A 261 2.86 -11.22 38.84
N ALA A 262 1.57 -10.99 39.10
CA ALA A 262 0.89 -9.73 38.86
C ALA A 262 1.58 -8.58 39.60
N VAL A 263 2.12 -7.63 38.84
CA VAL A 263 2.65 -6.37 39.36
C VAL A 263 1.46 -5.56 39.91
N PRO A 264 1.53 -5.02 41.14
CA PRO A 264 0.45 -4.19 41.68
C PRO A 264 0.27 -2.95 40.80
N GLU A 265 -0.96 -2.73 40.33
CA GLU A 265 -1.30 -1.57 39.50
C GLU A 265 -1.03 -0.26 40.25
N PRO A 266 -0.53 0.79 39.57
CA PRO A 266 -0.34 2.10 40.19
C PRO A 266 -1.69 2.64 40.70
N ASP A 267 -1.68 3.38 41.81
CA ASP A 267 -2.85 4.06 42.39
C ASP A 267 -3.46 5.03 41.36
N LEU A 268 -4.37 4.51 40.53
CA LEU A 268 -5.15 5.29 39.58
C LEU A 268 -6.27 5.97 40.36
N ASP A 269 -6.48 7.25 40.07
CA ASP A 269 -7.61 7.98 40.65
C ASP A 269 -8.95 7.27 40.30
N ALA A 270 -9.94 7.40 41.19
CA ALA A 270 -11.21 6.71 41.05
C ALA A 270 -11.97 7.07 39.76
N GLU A 271 -11.66 8.22 39.16
CA GLU A 271 -12.31 8.73 37.96
C GLU A 271 -11.75 8.07 36.68
N GLU A 272 -10.43 7.90 36.63
CA GLU A 272 -9.68 7.20 35.58
C GLU A 272 -9.93 5.68 35.66
N LEU A 273 -10.05 5.11 36.87
CA LEU A 273 -10.49 3.72 37.04
C LEU A 273 -11.92 3.52 36.50
N ALA A 274 -12.84 4.44 36.81
CA ALA A 274 -14.20 4.40 36.28
C ALA A 274 -14.24 4.60 34.75
N ARG A 275 -13.37 5.45 34.20
CA ARG A 275 -13.24 5.66 32.76
C ARG A 275 -12.74 4.40 32.05
N ARG A 276 -11.70 3.74 32.59
CA ARG A 276 -11.18 2.47 32.04
C ARG A 276 -12.22 1.37 32.11
N GLN A 277 -12.96 1.26 33.22
CA GLN A 277 -14.05 0.29 33.34
C GLN A 277 -15.18 0.55 32.33
N ARG A 278 -15.50 1.80 32.02
CA ARG A 278 -16.47 2.14 30.95
C ARG A 278 -15.98 1.70 29.57
N VAL A 279 -14.70 1.92 29.27
CA VAL A 279 -14.08 1.51 28.00
C VAL A 279 -14.07 -0.01 27.86
N VAL A 280 -13.68 -0.73 28.92
CA VAL A 280 -13.68 -2.20 28.94
C VAL A 280 -15.10 -2.75 28.73
N ARG A 281 -16.10 -2.22 29.43
CA ARG A 281 -17.51 -2.62 29.22
C ARG A 281 -18.01 -2.31 27.80
N GLY A 282 -17.52 -1.23 27.19
CA GLY A 282 -17.79 -0.89 25.79
C GLY A 282 -17.21 -1.93 24.83
N HIS A 283 -15.96 -2.33 25.05
CA HIS A 283 -15.31 -3.38 24.25
C HIS A 283 -15.96 -4.75 24.45
N GLU A 284 -16.35 -5.11 25.67
CA GLU A 284 -17.07 -6.35 25.96
C GLU A 284 -18.44 -6.41 25.26
N ARG A 285 -19.16 -5.27 25.22
CA ARG A 285 -20.43 -5.16 24.48
C ARG A 285 -20.20 -5.33 22.98
N ALA A 286 -19.19 -4.65 22.41
CA ALA A 286 -18.85 -4.79 20.99
C ALA A 286 -18.42 -6.22 20.63
N LEU A 287 -17.65 -6.89 21.50
CA LEU A 287 -17.28 -8.30 21.34
C LEU A 287 -18.49 -9.22 21.37
N ARG A 288 -19.47 -8.95 22.24
CA ARG A 288 -20.72 -9.71 22.30
C ARG A 288 -21.55 -9.52 21.04
N GLU A 289 -21.72 -8.28 20.57
CA GLU A 289 -22.41 -7.95 19.31
C GLU A 289 -21.74 -8.61 18.10
N HIS A 290 -20.40 -8.61 18.05
CA HIS A 290 -19.66 -9.24 16.96
C HIS A 290 -19.77 -10.77 16.99
N LYS A 291 -19.77 -11.38 18.18
CA LYS A 291 -20.04 -12.81 18.36
C LYS A 291 -21.47 -13.18 18.00
N GLU A 292 -22.46 -12.33 18.31
CA GLU A 292 -23.85 -12.52 17.91
C GLU A 292 -24.03 -12.37 16.38
N GLN A 293 -23.33 -11.43 15.74
CA GLN A 293 -23.32 -11.28 14.29
C GLN A 293 -22.66 -12.48 13.60
N LEU A 294 -21.56 -13.00 14.14
CA LEU A 294 -20.91 -14.23 13.66
C LEU A 294 -21.85 -15.44 13.83
N ALA A 295 -22.46 -15.60 14.99
CA ALA A 295 -23.44 -16.65 15.23
C ALA A 295 -24.69 -16.49 14.34
N GLN A 296 -25.09 -15.27 14.00
CA GLN A 296 -26.17 -15.00 13.05
C GLN A 296 -25.76 -15.33 11.61
N TYR A 297 -24.48 -15.12 11.25
CA TYR A 297 -23.90 -15.55 9.98
C TYR A 297 -23.84 -17.08 9.86
N ASP A 298 -23.44 -17.75 10.93
CA ASP A 298 -23.33 -19.22 11.00
C ASP A 298 -24.70 -19.91 10.97
N ARG A 299 -25.75 -19.24 11.43
CA ARG A 299 -27.16 -19.72 11.32
C ARG A 299 -27.73 -19.64 9.90
N ILE A 300 -27.08 -18.96 8.95
CA ILE A 300 -27.56 -18.85 7.55
C ILE A 300 -27.09 -20.08 6.76
N ALA A 301 -27.91 -21.13 6.84
CA ALA A 301 -27.57 -22.48 6.40
C ALA A 301 -27.80 -22.77 4.91
N THR A 302 -28.43 -21.89 4.12
CA THR A 302 -28.67 -22.19 2.69
C THR A 302 -28.03 -21.19 1.73
N ARG A 303 -27.37 -21.72 0.71
CA ARG A 303 -26.78 -20.98 -0.42
C ARG A 303 -27.76 -19.97 -1.04
N ARG A 304 -29.06 -20.31 -1.06
CA ARG A 304 -30.16 -19.47 -1.57
C ARG A 304 -30.34 -18.19 -0.77
N GLU A 305 -30.27 -18.23 0.56
CA GLU A 305 -30.40 -17.04 1.41
C GLU A 305 -29.16 -16.15 1.32
N ARG A 306 -27.97 -16.74 1.15
CA ARG A 306 -26.73 -15.98 0.89
C ARG A 306 -26.79 -15.27 -0.46
N GLU A 307 -27.29 -15.95 -1.49
CA GLU A 307 -27.50 -15.37 -2.82
C GLU A 307 -28.58 -14.27 -2.77
N GLN A 308 -29.69 -14.45 -2.06
CA GLN A 308 -30.72 -13.42 -1.90
C GLN A 308 -30.22 -12.19 -1.14
N ARG A 309 -29.45 -12.37 -0.05
CA ARG A 309 -28.84 -11.24 0.67
C ARG A 309 -27.78 -10.53 -0.17
N ARG A 310 -26.99 -11.27 -0.96
CA ARG A 310 -26.03 -10.70 -1.91
C ARG A 310 -26.74 -9.89 -3.00
N LEU A 311 -27.86 -10.38 -3.53
CA LEU A 311 -28.69 -9.65 -4.49
C LEU A 311 -29.29 -8.39 -3.87
N LYS A 312 -29.82 -8.47 -2.64
CA LYS A 312 -30.36 -7.31 -1.91
C LYS A 312 -29.29 -6.26 -1.65
N TYR A 313 -28.09 -6.68 -1.25
CA TYR A 313 -26.94 -5.80 -1.06
C TYR A 313 -26.49 -5.14 -2.38
N LEU A 314 -26.39 -5.91 -3.46
CA LEU A 314 -26.05 -5.38 -4.79
C LEU A 314 -27.12 -4.40 -5.30
N GLN A 315 -28.40 -4.66 -5.04
CA GLN A 315 -29.50 -3.78 -5.39
C GLN A 315 -29.42 -2.47 -4.60
N GLN A 316 -29.16 -2.53 -3.29
CA GLN A 316 -28.95 -1.35 -2.44
C GLN A 316 -27.72 -0.53 -2.88
N GLN A 317 -26.61 -1.17 -3.19
CA GLN A 317 -25.41 -0.50 -3.71
C GLN A 317 -25.66 0.16 -5.07
N ARG A 318 -26.39 -0.51 -5.97
CA ARG A 318 -26.78 0.07 -7.26
C ARG A 318 -27.70 1.28 -7.09
N GLN A 319 -28.67 1.21 -6.18
CA GLN A 319 -29.54 2.36 -5.86
C GLN A 319 -28.73 3.53 -5.29
N PHE A 320 -27.78 3.27 -4.39
CA PHE A 320 -26.90 4.29 -3.82
C PHE A 320 -26.03 4.97 -4.90
N ILE A 321 -25.45 4.19 -5.81
CA ILE A 321 -24.65 4.73 -6.93
C ILE A 321 -25.50 5.56 -7.87
N LEU A 322 -26.70 5.07 -8.24
CA LEU A 322 -27.61 5.82 -9.12
C LEU A 322 -28.08 7.12 -8.46
N HIS A 323 -28.41 7.10 -7.18
CA HIS A 323 -28.78 8.30 -6.42
C HIS A 323 -27.62 9.32 -6.40
N ARG A 324 -26.39 8.86 -6.16
CA ARG A 324 -25.22 9.73 -6.18
C ARG A 324 -24.95 10.32 -7.57
N LEU A 325 -25.03 9.51 -8.62
CA LEU A 325 -24.86 9.98 -10.01
C LEU A 325 -25.95 10.98 -10.41
N PHE A 326 -27.19 10.76 -9.95
CA PHE A 326 -28.29 11.69 -10.16
C PHE A 326 -28.01 13.04 -9.46
N LEU A 327 -27.62 13.04 -8.18
CA LEU A 327 -27.24 14.25 -7.46
C LEU A 327 -26.05 14.99 -8.12
N GLU A 328 -25.03 14.26 -8.56
CA GLU A 328 -23.90 14.83 -9.29
C GLU A 328 -24.32 15.38 -10.66
N SER A 329 -25.30 14.79 -11.34
CA SER A 329 -25.84 15.30 -12.61
C SER A 329 -26.69 16.56 -12.45
N LEU A 330 -27.26 16.76 -11.26
CA LEU A 330 -27.97 17.99 -10.90
C LEU A 330 -27.02 19.11 -10.44
N ARG A 331 -25.78 18.77 -10.08
CA ARG A 331 -24.78 19.72 -9.57
C ARG A 331 -24.43 20.84 -10.56
N PRO A 332 -24.26 20.59 -11.87
CA PRO A 332 -24.09 21.65 -12.87
C PRO A 332 -25.33 22.54 -12.97
N ALA A 333 -26.53 21.95 -12.95
CA ALA A 333 -27.79 22.70 -13.01
C ALA A 333 -28.02 23.57 -11.74
N ALA A 334 -27.52 23.11 -10.59
CA ALA A 334 -27.53 23.87 -9.34
C ALA A 334 -26.40 24.93 -9.27
N ALA A 335 -25.28 24.71 -9.95
CA ALA A 335 -24.19 25.68 -10.05
C ALA A 335 -24.53 26.87 -10.97
N ASP A 336 -25.34 26.65 -12.00
CA ASP A 336 -25.90 27.72 -12.85
C ASP A 336 -26.99 28.53 -12.14
N LEU A 337 -27.58 27.99 -11.07
CA LEU A 337 -28.46 28.69 -10.13
C LEU A 337 -27.66 29.27 -8.96
N ALA A 338 -26.64 30.07 -9.27
CA ALA A 338 -25.94 30.89 -8.27
C ALA A 338 -26.87 31.98 -7.72
N LEU A 339 -27.81 31.59 -6.87
CA LEU A 339 -28.62 32.52 -6.10
C LEU A 339 -27.74 33.17 -5.03
N PRO A 340 -27.78 34.51 -4.89
CA PRO A 340 -27.04 35.22 -3.86
C PRO A 340 -27.46 34.74 -2.46
N TRP A 341 -26.57 34.98 -1.50
CA TRP A 341 -26.59 34.45 -0.13
C TRP A 341 -27.65 35.14 0.78
N PRO A 342 -28.96 35.03 0.44
CA PRO A 342 -29.93 34.61 1.45
C PRO A 342 -30.91 33.52 0.96
N GLU A 343 -30.74 32.94 -0.23
CA GLU A 343 -31.70 31.97 -0.82
C GLU A 343 -31.16 30.53 -0.87
N GLN A 344 -30.47 30.07 0.19
CA GLN A 344 -30.25 28.63 0.31
C GLN A 344 -31.58 27.94 0.64
N PRO A 345 -31.89 26.80 -0.01
CA PRO A 345 -33.08 26.03 0.31
C PRO A 345 -33.07 25.67 1.80
N SER A 346 -34.20 25.89 2.47
CA SER A 346 -34.36 25.50 3.87
C SER A 346 -34.09 24.00 4.03
N ARG A 347 -33.77 23.54 5.24
CA ARG A 347 -33.61 22.10 5.51
C ARG A 347 -34.82 21.28 5.09
N GLU A 348 -36.02 21.87 5.11
CA GLU A 348 -37.24 21.21 4.64
C GLU A 348 -37.26 21.11 3.11
N GLN A 349 -36.86 22.15 2.39
CA GLN A 349 -36.75 22.14 0.92
C GLN A 349 -35.65 21.18 0.43
N MET A 350 -34.52 21.08 1.15
CA MET A 350 -33.47 20.10 0.85
C MET A 350 -33.98 18.67 1.05
N LYS A 351 -34.72 18.42 2.15
CA LYS A 351 -35.33 17.13 2.42
C LYS A 351 -36.39 16.74 1.39
N GLU A 352 -37.22 17.70 0.97
CA GLU A 352 -38.21 17.50 -0.09
C GLU A 352 -37.56 17.19 -1.43
N ALA A 353 -36.45 17.86 -1.77
CA ALA A 353 -35.66 17.55 -2.95
C ALA A 353 -35.03 16.14 -2.90
N ASP A 354 -34.51 15.73 -1.74
CA ASP A 354 -33.98 14.37 -1.53
C ASP A 354 -35.09 13.30 -1.66
N ASP A 355 -36.28 13.56 -1.12
CA ASP A 355 -37.43 12.66 -1.24
C ASP A 355 -37.92 12.54 -2.70
N ILE A 356 -37.96 13.65 -3.45
CA ILE A 356 -38.28 13.66 -4.88
C ILE A 356 -37.22 12.90 -5.70
N ALA A 357 -35.94 13.11 -5.39
CA ALA A 357 -34.83 12.39 -6.00
C ALA A 357 -34.93 10.88 -5.73
N GLY A 358 -35.29 10.49 -4.51
CA GLY A 358 -35.56 9.11 -4.13
C GLY A 358 -36.69 8.49 -4.95
N GLN A 359 -37.82 9.19 -5.10
CA GLN A 359 -38.97 8.73 -5.89
C GLN A 359 -38.66 8.62 -7.39
N LEU A 360 -37.88 9.56 -7.94
CA LEU A 360 -37.45 9.53 -9.34
C LEU A 360 -36.51 8.35 -9.62
N VAL A 361 -35.53 8.11 -8.75
CA VAL A 361 -34.61 6.96 -8.85
C VAL A 361 -35.39 5.65 -8.72
N GLN A 362 -36.39 5.59 -7.84
CA GLN A 362 -37.24 4.41 -7.72
C GLN A 362 -38.05 4.15 -9.00
N LYS A 363 -38.70 5.17 -9.57
CA LYS A 363 -39.41 5.05 -10.86
C LYS A 363 -38.49 4.71 -12.02
N TRP A 364 -37.28 5.27 -12.08
CA TRP A 364 -36.27 4.93 -13.08
C TRP A 364 -35.78 3.50 -12.93
N ALA A 365 -35.59 3.04 -11.70
CA ALA A 365 -35.24 1.66 -11.43
C ALA A 365 -36.38 0.72 -11.85
N GLU A 366 -37.64 1.07 -11.60
CA GLU A 366 -38.81 0.31 -12.09
C GLU A 366 -38.82 0.23 -13.64
N TYR A 367 -38.60 1.34 -14.34
CA TYR A 367 -38.56 1.38 -15.81
C TYR A 367 -37.39 0.61 -16.44
N LEU A 368 -36.23 0.57 -15.78
CA LEU A 368 -35.03 -0.14 -16.24
C LEU A 368 -34.96 -1.60 -15.77
N LEU A 369 -35.80 -1.99 -14.80
CA LEU A 369 -35.85 -3.32 -14.20
C LEU A 369 -37.14 -4.08 -14.54
N GLU A 370 -38.08 -3.49 -15.29
CA GLU A 370 -39.11 -4.28 -15.96
C GLU A 370 -38.41 -5.35 -16.80
N PRO A 371 -38.69 -6.65 -16.57
CA PRO A 371 -38.14 -7.69 -17.41
C PRO A 371 -38.63 -7.42 -18.82
N ALA A 372 -37.71 -7.23 -19.77
CA ALA A 372 -38.02 -7.15 -21.19
C ALA A 372 -38.56 -8.51 -21.70
N SER A 373 -39.73 -8.92 -21.23
CA SER A 373 -40.48 -10.06 -21.72
C SER A 373 -41.34 -9.64 -22.92
N SER A 374 -40.72 -9.06 -23.95
CA SER A 374 -41.31 -9.01 -25.31
C SER A 374 -40.41 -8.41 -26.40
N VAL A 375 -39.15 -8.03 -26.12
CA VAL A 375 -38.23 -7.68 -27.21
C VAL A 375 -37.84 -8.97 -27.93
N LYS A 376 -38.63 -9.36 -28.94
CA LYS A 376 -38.27 -10.38 -29.91
C LYS A 376 -36.87 -10.04 -30.42
N ARG A 377 -35.92 -10.96 -30.21
CA ARG A 377 -34.62 -10.92 -30.89
C ARG A 377 -34.88 -10.62 -32.37
N PRO A 378 -34.16 -9.68 -33.01
CA PRO A 378 -34.15 -9.62 -34.46
C PRO A 378 -33.70 -11.00 -34.93
N SER A 379 -34.59 -11.73 -35.60
CA SER A 379 -34.17 -12.93 -36.31
C SER A 379 -33.21 -12.46 -37.39
N ALA A 380 -31.92 -12.76 -37.22
CA ALA A 380 -30.97 -12.63 -38.30
C ALA A 380 -31.54 -13.44 -39.47
N GLY A 381 -31.82 -12.75 -40.58
CA GLY A 381 -32.34 -13.37 -41.78
C GLY A 381 -31.41 -14.49 -42.22
N ARG A 382 -31.84 -15.75 -42.06
CA ARG A 382 -31.30 -16.85 -42.85
C ARG A 382 -31.74 -16.61 -44.29
N LYS A 383 -30.90 -15.95 -45.07
CA LYS A 383 -30.85 -16.11 -46.52
C LYS A 383 -29.52 -16.76 -46.87
N ASP A 384 -29.64 -17.95 -47.46
CA ASP A 384 -28.76 -18.51 -48.48
C ASP A 384 -27.35 -18.95 -48.07
N TRP A 385 -27.22 -19.77 -47.02
CA TRP A 385 -26.04 -20.63 -46.85
C TRP A 385 -26.41 -22.10 -47.06
N GLN A 386 -26.06 -22.66 -48.23
CA GLN A 386 -26.08 -24.10 -48.49
C GLN A 386 -24.76 -24.72 -48.05
N ALA A 387 -24.81 -25.69 -47.15
CA ALA A 387 -23.65 -26.44 -46.72
C ALA A 387 -23.09 -27.29 -47.88
N PRO A 388 -21.76 -27.35 -48.08
CA PRO A 388 -21.16 -28.19 -49.11
C PRO A 388 -21.40 -29.67 -48.81
N LYS A 389 -21.80 -30.43 -49.83
CA LYS A 389 -21.96 -31.89 -49.75
C LYS A 389 -20.59 -32.58 -49.74
N PRO A 390 -20.43 -33.68 -48.99
CA PRO A 390 -19.18 -34.44 -48.96
C PRO A 390 -18.89 -35.07 -50.33
N PRO A 391 -17.60 -35.21 -50.70
CA PRO A 391 -17.20 -35.83 -51.96
C PRO A 391 -17.58 -37.31 -52.00
N GLN A 392 -18.02 -37.77 -53.18
CA GLN A 392 -18.33 -39.18 -53.48
C GLN A 392 -17.06 -39.98 -53.76
#